data_AF-A0AAU0TL00-F1
#
_entry.id   AF-A0AAU0TL00-F1
#
_cell.length_a   1.000
_cell.length_b   1.000
_cell.length_c   1.000
_cell.angle_alpha   90.00
_cell.angle_beta   90.00
_cell.angle_gamma   90.00
#
_symmetry.space_group_name_H-M   'P 1'
#
loop_
_entity.id
_entity.type
_entity.pdbx_description
1 polymer ?
#
loop_
_entity_poly.entity_id
_entity_poly.type
_entity_poly.pdbx_seq_one_letter_code
_entity_poly.pdbx_strand_id
1 'polypeptide(L)'
;MNNLENGKVSVSLETLESVAKILDLRTVSLLVLATSLREKISPHELLAEVKKEVREFSSPRFLADFASQIENGELVRRPSGAQVSQKKLAAVRECKVAGMTQRETVIKLGLPASTVQRYWHKK
;
A
#
# COMPACT_ATOMS: atom_id res chain seq x y z
N MET A 1 17.08 -19.10 -16.35
CA MET A 1 16.38 -18.62 -17.57
C MET A 1 15.22 -19.53 -17.98
N ASN A 2 15.41 -20.85 -18.10
CA ASN A 2 14.39 -21.76 -18.65
C ASN A 2 13.00 -21.73 -17.96
N ASN A 3 12.90 -21.51 -16.65
CA ASN A 3 11.59 -21.47 -15.96
C ASN A 3 10.83 -20.13 -16.16
N LEU A 4 11.55 -19.04 -16.45
CA LEU A 4 10.99 -17.72 -16.75
C LEU A 4 10.37 -17.71 -18.15
N GLU A 5 11.15 -18.16 -19.14
CA GLU A 5 10.70 -18.32 -20.53
C GLU A 5 9.48 -19.23 -20.65
N ASN A 6 9.39 -20.24 -19.77
CA ASN A 6 8.27 -21.17 -19.71
C ASN A 6 7.10 -20.68 -18.83
N GLY A 7 7.13 -19.46 -18.31
CA GLY A 7 6.05 -18.87 -17.51
C GLY A 7 5.75 -19.61 -16.19
N LYS A 8 6.68 -20.44 -15.71
CA LYS A 8 6.51 -21.27 -14.51
C LYS A 8 6.79 -20.53 -13.19
N VAL A 9 7.28 -19.29 -13.26
CA VAL A 9 7.61 -18.45 -12.11
C VAL A 9 7.19 -17.01 -12.40
N SER A 10 6.61 -16.34 -11.39
CA SER A 10 6.36 -14.90 -11.42
C SER A 10 7.69 -14.13 -11.41
N VAL A 11 7.82 -13.16 -12.31
CA VAL A 11 9.06 -12.39 -12.49
C VAL A 11 9.27 -11.48 -11.26
N SER A 12 10.37 -11.68 -10.52
CA SER A 12 10.80 -10.69 -9.53
C SER A 12 11.35 -9.46 -10.26
N LEU A 13 11.32 -8.28 -9.61
CA LEU A 13 11.93 -7.08 -10.16
C LEU A 13 13.42 -7.29 -10.50
N GLU A 14 14.15 -7.99 -9.64
CA GLU A 14 15.56 -8.36 -9.84
C GLU A 14 15.78 -9.23 -11.09
N THR A 15 14.85 -10.15 -11.37
CA THR A 15 14.90 -10.97 -12.60
C THR A 15 14.70 -10.09 -13.84
N LEU A 16 13.74 -9.16 -13.78
CA LEU A 16 13.46 -8.23 -14.87
C LEU A 16 14.65 -7.28 -15.13
N GLU A 17 15.28 -6.77 -14.08
CA GLU A 17 16.50 -5.95 -14.16
C GLU A 17 17.66 -6.72 -14.79
N SER A 18 17.83 -7.98 -14.43
CA SER A 18 18.86 -8.85 -15.00
C SER A 18 18.66 -9.06 -16.50
N VAL A 19 17.42 -9.30 -16.93
CA VAL A 19 17.09 -9.43 -18.37
C VAL A 19 17.33 -8.12 -19.11
N ALA A 20 16.87 -6.98 -18.56
CA ALA A 20 17.08 -5.68 -19.16
C ALA A 20 18.57 -5.36 -19.35
N LYS A 21 19.39 -5.67 -18.33
CA LYS A 21 20.86 -5.51 -18.39
C LYS A 21 21.50 -6.35 -19.49
N ILE A 22 21.08 -7.61 -19.67
CA ILE A 22 21.60 -8.48 -20.73
C ILE A 22 21.26 -7.92 -22.12
N LEU A 23 20.09 -7.31 -22.26
CA LEU A 23 19.63 -6.68 -23.50
C LEU A 23 20.17 -5.26 -23.73
N ASP A 24 21.03 -4.76 -22.83
CA ASP A 24 21.51 -3.38 -22.81
C ASP A 24 20.37 -2.33 -22.83
N LEU A 25 19.29 -2.64 -22.12
CA LEU A 25 18.12 -1.79 -21.96
C LEU A 25 18.02 -1.32 -20.51
N ARG A 26 17.40 -0.14 -20.34
CA ARG A 26 16.86 0.22 -19.03
C ARG A 26 15.69 -0.72 -18.71
N THR A 27 15.52 -1.10 -17.45
CA THR A 27 14.39 -1.94 -17.00
C THR A 27 13.03 -1.36 -17.42
N VAL A 28 12.88 -0.03 -17.33
CA VAL A 28 11.68 0.68 -17.78
C VAL A 28 11.46 0.60 -19.29
N SER A 29 12.53 0.58 -20.09
CA SER A 29 12.43 0.40 -21.54
C SER A 29 11.92 -1.00 -21.88
N LEU A 30 12.42 -2.03 -21.21
CA LEU A 30 11.95 -3.40 -21.38
C LEU A 30 10.46 -3.54 -21.01
N LEU A 31 10.02 -2.90 -19.91
CA LEU A 31 8.61 -2.87 -19.51
C LEU A 31 7.73 -2.22 -20.56
N VAL A 32 8.13 -1.06 -21.08
CA VAL A 32 7.37 -0.36 -22.13
C VAL A 32 7.21 -1.25 -23.36
N LEU A 33 8.29 -1.87 -23.83
CA LEU A 33 8.24 -2.75 -25.01
C LEU A 33 7.35 -3.98 -24.77
N ALA A 34 7.46 -4.60 -23.60
CA ALA A 34 6.67 -5.79 -23.26
C ALA A 34 5.17 -5.46 -23.11
N THR A 35 4.85 -4.35 -22.46
CA THR A 35 3.47 -3.89 -22.25
C THR A 35 2.84 -3.45 -23.57
N SER A 36 3.55 -2.65 -24.38
CA SER A 36 3.03 -2.20 -25.68
C SER A 36 2.75 -3.37 -26.62
N LEU A 37 3.60 -4.41 -26.60
CA LEU A 37 3.39 -5.64 -27.36
C LEU A 37 2.13 -6.38 -26.90
N ARG A 38 1.89 -6.49 -25.58
CA ARG A 38 0.71 -7.15 -25.00
C ARG A 38 -0.58 -6.40 -25.33
N GLU A 39 -0.54 -5.08 -25.22
CA GLU A 39 -1.69 -4.19 -25.44
C GLU A 39 -1.92 -3.86 -26.91
N LYS A 40 -1.00 -4.28 -27.79
CA LYS A 40 -1.05 -4.05 -29.24
C LYS A 40 -1.09 -2.56 -29.61
N ILE A 41 -0.39 -1.74 -28.83
CA ILE A 41 -0.20 -0.31 -29.10
C ILE A 41 1.27 -0.04 -29.40
N SER A 42 1.57 1.12 -30.00
CA SER A 42 2.97 1.46 -30.25
C SER A 42 3.71 1.80 -28.94
N PRO A 43 5.01 1.48 -28.80
CA PRO A 43 5.78 1.89 -27.63
C PRO A 43 5.76 3.41 -27.39
N HIS A 44 5.68 4.20 -28.47
CA HIS A 44 5.62 5.66 -28.39
C HIS A 44 4.29 6.18 -27.84
N GLU A 45 3.19 5.53 -28.21
CA GLU A 45 1.85 5.82 -27.68
C GLU A 45 1.78 5.49 -26.19
N LEU A 46 2.23 4.30 -25.80
CA LEU A 46 2.33 3.91 -24.38
C LEU A 46 3.20 4.89 -23.58
N LEU A 47 4.35 5.32 -24.11
CA LEU A 47 5.18 6.33 -23.45
C LEU A 47 4.46 7.66 -23.27
N ALA A 48 3.61 8.07 -24.21
CA ALA A 48 2.84 9.30 -24.09
C ALA A 48 1.78 9.20 -22.97
N GLU A 49 1.17 8.03 -22.81
CA GLU A 49 0.23 7.71 -21.73
C GLU A 49 0.91 7.66 -20.37
N VAL A 50 1.99 6.87 -20.24
CA VAL A 50 2.81 6.82 -19.02
C VAL A 50 3.30 8.21 -18.63
N LYS A 51 3.68 9.06 -19.60
CA LYS A 51 4.09 10.44 -19.31
C LYS A 51 2.93 11.28 -18.74
N LYS A 52 1.66 11.03 -19.13
CA LYS A 52 0.49 11.69 -18.53
C LYS A 52 0.29 11.22 -17.09
N GLU A 53 0.31 9.91 -16.87
CA GLU A 53 0.19 9.32 -15.53
C GLU A 53 1.28 9.83 -14.59
N VAL A 54 2.54 9.80 -15.02
CA VAL A 54 3.65 10.31 -14.21
C VAL A 54 3.40 11.76 -13.84
N ARG A 55 2.95 12.64 -14.76
CA ARG A 55 2.63 14.04 -14.43
C ARG A 55 1.52 14.16 -13.38
N GLU A 56 0.48 13.35 -13.48
CA GLU A 56 -0.63 13.31 -12.52
C GLU A 56 -0.14 12.91 -11.12
N PHE A 57 0.73 11.89 -11.06
CA PHE A 57 1.28 11.33 -9.83
C PHE A 57 2.69 11.85 -9.48
N SER A 58 3.09 13.02 -9.97
CA SER A 58 4.36 13.67 -9.60
C SER A 58 4.17 15.11 -9.12
N SER A 59 2.96 15.44 -8.65
CA SER A 59 2.77 16.69 -7.92
C SER A 59 3.73 16.76 -6.72
N PRO A 60 4.29 17.94 -6.38
CA PRO A 60 5.19 18.08 -5.25
C PRO A 60 4.59 17.55 -3.94
N ARG A 61 3.26 17.69 -3.79
CA ARG A 61 2.51 17.14 -2.66
C ARG A 61 2.52 15.62 -2.64
N PHE A 62 2.24 14.98 -3.78
CA PHE A 62 2.25 13.52 -3.88
C PHE A 62 3.65 12.95 -3.60
N LEU A 63 4.70 13.59 -4.13
CA LEU A 63 6.07 13.16 -3.90
C LEU A 63 6.51 13.38 -2.43
N ALA A 64 6.06 14.46 -1.79
CA ALA A 64 6.29 14.71 -0.37
C ALA A 64 5.60 13.67 0.51
N ASP A 65 4.34 13.32 0.20
CA ASP A 65 3.60 12.25 0.89
C ASP A 65 4.27 10.88 0.74
N PHE A 66 4.93 10.62 -0.40
CA PHE A 66 5.69 9.41 -0.65
C PHE A 66 7.00 9.38 0.15
N ALA A 67 7.74 10.50 0.18
CA ALA A 67 8.95 10.64 0.96
C ALA A 67 8.67 10.47 2.46
N SER A 68 7.52 10.94 2.95
CA SER A 68 7.11 10.75 4.34
C SER A 68 6.76 9.30 4.70
N GLN A 69 6.65 8.39 3.71
CA GLN A 69 6.53 6.95 3.96
C GLN A 69 7.90 6.27 4.13
N ILE A 70 9.03 6.99 4.04
CA ILE A 70 10.38 6.46 4.22
C ILE A 70 11.07 7.25 5.33
N GLU A 71 11.45 6.56 6.41
CA GLU A 71 12.18 7.13 7.54
C GLU A 71 13.46 6.32 7.75
N ASN A 72 14.62 7.00 7.83
CA ASN A 72 15.94 6.36 7.97
C ASN A 72 16.28 5.32 6.87
N GLY A 73 15.77 5.52 5.64
CA GLY A 73 16.01 4.62 4.51
C GLY A 73 15.16 3.35 4.51
N GLU A 74 14.27 3.19 5.49
CA GLU A 74 13.30 2.10 5.54
C GLU A 74 11.87 2.63 5.33
N LEU A 75 11.04 1.82 4.67
CA LEU A 75 9.59 2.08 4.60
C LEU A 75 9.01 2.11 6.02
N VAL A 76 8.35 3.22 6.36
CA VAL A 76 7.63 3.38 7.63
C VAL A 76 6.64 2.23 7.75
N ARG A 77 6.90 1.33 8.71
CA ARG A 77 6.01 0.21 8.98
C ARG A 77 4.67 0.75 9.45
N ARG A 78 3.63 0.60 8.63
CA ARG A 78 2.26 0.76 9.12
C ARG A 78 2.05 -0.25 10.25
N PRO A 79 1.62 0.18 11.45
CA PRO A 79 1.43 -0.74 12.55
C PRO A 79 0.48 -1.86 12.12
N SER A 80 0.92 -3.11 12.21
CA SER A 80 0.12 -4.26 11.83
C SER A 80 -1.05 -4.40 12.80
N GLY A 81 -2.26 -4.40 12.26
CA GLY A 81 -3.51 -4.57 13.02
C GLY A 81 -4.58 -3.61 12.54
N ALA A 82 -5.85 -4.02 12.62
CA ALA A 82 -6.98 -3.14 12.30
C ALA A 82 -6.78 -1.79 13.00
N GLN A 83 -6.68 -0.70 12.21
CA GLN A 83 -6.51 0.66 12.70
C GLN A 83 -7.52 0.90 13.82
N VAL A 84 -7.03 1.03 15.05
CA VAL A 84 -7.90 1.33 16.17
C VAL A 84 -8.39 2.74 15.99
N SER A 85 -9.69 2.89 15.79
CA SER A 85 -10.35 4.19 15.79
C SER A 85 -10.11 4.85 17.15
N GLN A 86 -9.22 5.85 17.18
CA GLN A 86 -8.89 6.61 18.40
C GLN A 86 -10.15 7.22 19.01
N LYS A 87 -11.09 7.69 18.18
CA LYS A 87 -12.40 8.19 18.62
C LYS A 87 -13.19 7.15 19.41
N LYS A 88 -13.31 5.92 18.89
CA LYS A 88 -14.03 4.84 19.57
C LYS A 88 -13.29 4.36 20.83
N LEU A 89 -11.96 4.34 20.81
CA LEU A 89 -11.15 4.01 21.98
C LEU A 89 -11.34 5.03 23.11
N ALA A 90 -11.31 6.33 22.78
CA ALA A 90 -11.55 7.41 23.74
C ALA A 90 -12.95 7.31 24.36
N ALA A 91 -14.00 7.15 23.54
CA ALA A 91 -15.37 7.01 24.03
C ALA A 91 -15.56 5.81 24.98
N VAL A 92 -14.93 4.66 24.68
CA VAL A 92 -14.96 3.48 25.57
C VAL A 92 -14.22 3.77 26.89
N ARG A 93 -13.09 4.48 26.84
CA ARG A 93 -12.32 4.87 28.04
C ARG A 93 -13.09 5.86 28.91
N GLU A 94 -13.76 6.84 28.32
CA GLU A 94 -14.61 7.79 29.05
C GLU A 94 -15.73 7.07 29.80
N CYS A 95 -16.39 6.09 29.17
CA CYS A 95 -17.41 5.28 29.85
C CYS A 95 -16.81 4.47 31.02
N LYS A 96 -15.60 3.91 30.84
CA LYS A 96 -14.90 3.18 31.90
C LYS A 96 -14.51 4.08 33.09
N VAL A 97 -14.01 5.29 32.82
CA VAL A 97 -13.68 6.27 33.86
C VAL A 97 -14.94 6.78 34.57
N ALA A 98 -16.05 6.89 33.84
CA ALA A 98 -17.36 7.22 34.41
C ALA A 98 -18.00 6.07 35.22
N GLY A 99 -17.27 4.98 35.49
CA GLY A 99 -17.73 3.86 36.32
C GLY A 99 -18.71 2.90 35.64
N MET A 100 -18.92 3.03 34.33
CA MET A 100 -19.83 2.14 33.60
C MET A 100 -19.24 0.73 33.46
N THR A 101 -20.12 -0.26 33.31
CA THR A 101 -19.76 -1.63 32.91
C THR A 101 -19.59 -1.74 31.39
N GLN A 102 -18.95 -2.82 30.92
CA GLN A 102 -18.85 -3.10 29.48
C GLN A 102 -20.22 -3.22 28.81
N ARG A 103 -21.20 -3.80 29.51
CA ARG A 103 -22.58 -3.97 29.00
C ARG A 103 -23.27 -2.63 28.81
N GLU A 104 -23.18 -1.74 29.79
CA GLU A 104 -23.72 -0.38 29.69
C GLU A 104 -23.03 0.42 28.59
N THR A 105 -21.71 0.22 28.43
CA THR A 105 -20.92 0.88 27.39
C THR A 105 -21.31 0.41 25.98
N VAL A 106 -21.60 -0.88 25.79
CA VAL A 106 -22.15 -1.41 24.52
C VAL A 106 -23.46 -0.71 24.16
N ILE A 107 -24.37 -0.61 25.12
CA ILE A 107 -25.68 0.02 24.92
C ILE A 107 -25.51 1.52 24.65
N LYS A 108 -24.70 2.22 25.45
CA LYS A 108 -24.49 3.67 25.36
C LYS A 108 -23.80 4.10 24.06
N LEU A 109 -22.81 3.33 23.60
CA LEU A 109 -22.00 3.70 22.43
C LEU A 109 -22.49 3.06 21.13
N GLY A 110 -23.44 2.12 21.20
CA GLY A 110 -23.89 1.33 20.04
C GLY A 110 -22.77 0.53 19.38
N LEU A 111 -21.72 0.18 20.14
CA LEU A 111 -20.57 -0.56 19.64
C LEU A 111 -20.74 -2.06 19.89
N PRO A 112 -20.31 -2.95 18.97
CA PRO A 112 -20.34 -4.38 19.20
C PRO A 112 -19.59 -4.77 20.48
N ALA A 113 -20.08 -5.77 21.21
CA ALA A 113 -19.47 -6.24 22.45
C ALA A 113 -17.98 -6.60 22.29
N SER A 114 -17.62 -7.24 21.18
CA SER A 114 -16.23 -7.55 20.84
C SER A 114 -15.35 -6.30 20.66
N THR A 115 -15.91 -5.20 20.14
CA THR A 115 -15.20 -3.92 19.98
C THR A 115 -15.02 -3.23 21.33
N VAL A 116 -16.06 -3.21 22.17
CA VAL A 116 -16.00 -2.65 23.52
C VAL A 116 -14.99 -3.42 24.35
N GLN A 117 -15.08 -4.76 24.40
CA GLN A 117 -14.15 -5.62 25.13
C GLN A 117 -12.70 -5.39 24.68
N ARG A 118 -12.44 -5.39 23.36
CA ARG A 118 -11.10 -5.15 22.82
C ARG A 118 -10.54 -3.80 23.23
N TYR A 119 -11.36 -2.73 23.21
CA TYR A 119 -10.92 -1.38 23.59
C TYR A 119 -10.85 -1.17 25.11
N TRP A 120 -11.63 -1.92 25.88
CA TRP A 120 -11.65 -1.87 27.35
C TRP A 120 -10.33 -2.30 28.00
N HIS A 121 -9.64 -3.25 27.37
CA HIS A 121 -8.38 -3.84 27.83
C HIS A 121 -7.15 -3.29 27.10
N LYS A 122 -7.34 -2.41 26.12
CA LYS A 122 -6.24 -1.81 25.36
C LYS A 122 -5.56 -0.71 26.18
N LYS A 123 -4.30 -0.93 26.57
CA LYS A 123 -3.41 0.06 27.19
C LYS A 123 -3.23 1.27 26.29
#